data_AF-A0A6N1DSR7-F1
#
_entry.id   AF-A0A6N1DSR7-F1
#
_cell.length_a   1.000
_cell.length_b   1.000
_cell.length_c   1.000
_cell.angle_alpha   90.00
_cell.angle_beta   90.00
_cell.angle_gamma   90.00
#
_symmetry.space_group_name_H-M   'P 1'
#
loop_
_entity.id
_entity.type
_entity.pdbx_description
1 polymer ?
#
loop_
_entity_poly.entity_id
_entity_poly.type
_entity_poly.pdbx_seq_one_letter_code
_entity_poly.pdbx_strand_id
1 'polypeptide(L)'
;MNFQKNNKHKHTHFKEWNVIEADFKLILDEQILPQFIKEKKQVVLGKNEYINGLEIDKLIIKTPFRKEIELLVNVPNDFSNQTIAGKLVKIVLTNVKIINYDARNLELLKLKERNAELEKAVVELESKIKLNEAIFVEKAKQIAQMAEEKISKEKELLFEKSKKEKSEIKSYALQGFLEDFINPFNNFIMAQQGAENSDNDQLRNYAIGFNIVIKQMVDVLESNNAELIIPSLNTEFDPNTQQVVDVVETTNENDINNNIVKVVRYGIKVADRVITPASVVINKKISN
;
A
#
# COMPACT_ATOMS: atom_id res chain seq x y z
N MET A 1 -39.81 -88.54 -21.88
CA MET A 1 -38.36 -88.24 -21.98
C MET A 1 -38.07 -87.08 -21.04
N ASN A 2 -37.79 -87.33 -19.75
CA ASN A 2 -36.43 -87.51 -19.22
C ASN A 2 -35.41 -86.58 -19.90
N PHE A 3 -34.87 -85.60 -19.17
CA PHE A 3 -33.46 -85.59 -18.78
C PHE A 3 -33.18 -84.52 -17.70
N GLN A 4 -32.86 -85.04 -16.52
CA GLN A 4 -31.90 -84.56 -15.52
C GLN A 4 -32.05 -83.17 -14.87
N LYS A 5 -32.51 -83.22 -13.61
CA LYS A 5 -32.13 -82.32 -12.52
C LYS A 5 -30.60 -82.26 -12.42
N ASN A 6 -29.98 -81.17 -12.87
CA ASN A 6 -28.60 -80.85 -12.52
C ASN A 6 -28.59 -79.94 -11.30
N ASN A 7 -28.27 -80.53 -10.14
CA ASN A 7 -27.95 -79.84 -8.90
C ASN A 7 -26.74 -78.91 -9.12
N LYS A 8 -27.02 -77.63 -9.40
CA LYS A 8 -26.02 -76.56 -9.25
C LYS A 8 -25.87 -76.26 -7.76
N HIS A 9 -24.92 -76.91 -7.10
CA HIS A 9 -24.39 -76.40 -5.83
C HIS A 9 -23.69 -75.07 -6.10
N LYS A 10 -24.44 -73.94 -6.03
CA LYS A 10 -23.84 -72.61 -5.95
C LYS A 10 -23.03 -72.56 -4.66
N HIS A 11 -21.71 -72.67 -4.75
CA HIS A 11 -20.82 -72.40 -3.62
C HIS A 11 -21.02 -70.94 -3.20
N THR A 12 -21.85 -70.72 -2.18
CA THR A 12 -22.03 -69.40 -1.58
C THR A 12 -20.73 -69.14 -0.81
N HIS A 13 -19.97 -68.13 -1.21
CA HIS A 13 -18.78 -67.71 -0.47
C HIS A 13 -19.16 -66.51 0.38
N PHE A 14 -18.54 -66.37 1.54
CA PHE A 14 -18.65 -65.14 2.31
C PHE A 14 -17.99 -64.00 1.52
N LYS A 15 -18.60 -62.82 1.52
CA LYS A 15 -17.98 -61.60 1.01
C LYS A 15 -17.48 -60.75 2.17
N GLU A 16 -16.46 -59.97 1.91
CA GLU A 16 -16.05 -58.88 2.81
C GLU A 16 -17.27 -58.00 3.10
N TRP A 17 -17.44 -57.60 4.36
CA TRP A 17 -18.58 -56.85 4.91
C TRP A 17 -19.91 -57.62 5.04
N ASN A 18 -19.94 -58.94 4.88
CA ASN A 18 -21.09 -59.74 5.31
C ASN A 18 -21.20 -59.78 6.83
N VAL A 19 -22.41 -59.59 7.35
CA VAL A 19 -22.71 -59.84 8.77
C VAL A 19 -23.05 -61.31 8.90
N ILE A 20 -22.26 -62.03 9.69
CA ILE A 20 -22.52 -63.43 10.00
C ILE A 20 -23.03 -63.56 11.43
N GLU A 21 -24.07 -64.34 11.62
CA GLU A 21 -24.52 -64.79 12.94
C GLU A 21 -24.06 -66.25 13.11
N ALA A 22 -23.24 -66.52 14.13
CA ALA A 22 -22.71 -67.86 14.39
C ALA A 22 -22.45 -68.09 15.88
N ASP A 23 -22.44 -69.38 16.27
CA ASP A 23 -21.94 -69.82 17.57
C ASP A 23 -20.44 -70.11 17.42
N PHE A 24 -19.60 -69.37 18.15
CA PHE A 24 -18.16 -69.52 18.07
C PHE A 24 -17.62 -70.31 19.26
N LYS A 25 -16.75 -71.28 18.97
CA LYS A 25 -16.00 -72.07 19.96
C LYS A 25 -14.54 -72.10 19.58
N LEU A 26 -13.65 -72.06 20.57
CA LEU A 26 -12.21 -72.10 20.39
C LEU A 26 -11.65 -73.30 21.17
N ILE A 27 -10.89 -74.15 20.46
CA ILE A 27 -10.30 -75.39 20.98
C ILE A 27 -8.77 -75.27 20.90
N LEU A 28 -8.10 -75.54 22.01
CA LEU A 28 -6.65 -75.61 22.15
C LEU A 28 -6.30 -76.95 22.82
N ASP A 29 -5.39 -77.74 22.24
CA ASP A 29 -4.90 -79.01 22.81
C ASP A 29 -6.03 -79.93 23.32
N GLU A 30 -7.07 -80.14 22.50
CA GLU A 30 -8.30 -80.92 22.79
C GLU A 30 -9.21 -80.39 23.93
N GLN A 31 -8.91 -79.22 24.51
CA GLN A 31 -9.75 -78.56 25.51
C GLN A 31 -10.49 -77.35 24.90
N ILE A 32 -11.80 -77.27 25.12
CA ILE A 32 -12.60 -76.10 24.76
C ILE A 32 -12.30 -75.00 25.78
N LEU A 33 -11.84 -73.85 25.33
CA LEU A 33 -11.60 -72.71 26.21
C LEU A 33 -12.93 -71.97 26.48
N PRO A 34 -13.50 -72.05 27.70
CA PRO A 34 -14.84 -71.52 27.98
C PRO A 34 -14.94 -70.01 27.77
N GLN A 35 -13.84 -69.30 28.00
CA GLN A 35 -13.69 -67.85 27.86
C GLN A 35 -13.87 -67.32 26.42
N PHE A 36 -13.89 -68.20 25.42
CA PHE A 36 -14.08 -67.85 24.01
C PHE A 36 -15.34 -68.47 23.40
N ILE A 37 -16.23 -69.04 24.22
CA ILE A 37 -17.55 -69.47 23.73
C ILE A 37 -18.44 -68.24 23.58
N LYS A 38 -18.89 -67.96 22.36
CA LYS A 38 -19.87 -66.89 22.09
C LYS A 38 -21.01 -67.45 21.25
N GLU A 39 -22.15 -67.70 21.87
CA GLU A 39 -23.36 -68.17 21.20
C GLU A 39 -24.08 -67.01 20.49
N LYS A 40 -24.60 -67.26 19.28
CA LYS A 40 -25.37 -66.33 18.44
C LYS A 40 -24.74 -64.95 18.28
N LYS A 41 -23.42 -64.86 18.19
CA LYS A 41 -22.75 -63.57 18.01
C LYS A 41 -22.82 -63.14 16.55
N GLN A 42 -23.20 -61.88 16.32
CA GLN A 42 -23.12 -61.23 15.03
C GLN A 42 -21.73 -60.59 14.86
N VAL A 43 -21.05 -60.89 13.75
CA VAL A 43 -19.70 -60.39 13.44
C VAL A 43 -19.71 -59.85 12.01
N VAL A 44 -19.18 -58.63 11.83
CA VAL A 44 -18.95 -58.06 10.50
C VAL A 44 -17.61 -58.56 9.96
N LEU A 45 -17.64 -59.35 8.89
CA LEU A 45 -16.42 -59.84 8.24
C LEU A 45 -15.62 -58.67 7.65
N GLY A 46 -14.37 -58.49 8.07
CA GLY A 46 -13.45 -57.43 7.65
C GLY A 46 -13.07 -56.45 8.76
N LYS A 47 -13.79 -56.45 9.89
CA LYS A 47 -13.48 -55.62 11.08
C LYS A 47 -12.71 -56.38 12.17
N ASN A 48 -12.53 -57.70 12.05
CA ASN A 48 -11.88 -58.59 13.03
C ASN A 48 -12.51 -58.53 14.44
N GLU A 49 -13.85 -58.42 14.54
CA GLU A 49 -14.59 -58.19 15.79
C GLU A 49 -14.72 -59.42 16.71
N TYR A 50 -14.30 -60.60 16.25
CA TYR A 50 -14.38 -61.82 17.05
C TYR A 50 -13.24 -61.90 18.08
N ILE A 51 -12.00 -61.80 17.62
CA ILE A 51 -10.79 -61.67 18.43
C ILE A 51 -9.92 -60.56 17.81
N ASN A 52 -9.80 -59.42 18.50
CA ASN A 52 -8.97 -58.29 18.05
C ASN A 52 -7.51 -58.75 17.89
N GLY A 53 -6.92 -58.54 16.71
CA GLY A 53 -5.51 -58.85 16.43
C GLY A 53 -5.26 -60.17 15.68
N LEU A 54 -6.30 -60.97 15.38
CA LEU A 54 -6.19 -62.13 14.50
C LEU A 54 -7.02 -61.91 13.23
N GLU A 55 -6.41 -62.14 12.05
CA GLU A 55 -7.07 -62.01 10.74
C GLU A 55 -7.99 -63.19 10.39
N ILE A 56 -8.88 -63.55 11.32
CA ILE A 56 -9.79 -64.70 11.20
C ILE A 56 -10.78 -64.47 10.05
N ASP A 57 -11.18 -63.22 9.84
CA ASP A 57 -12.16 -62.83 8.83
C ASP A 57 -11.67 -63.16 7.41
N LYS A 58 -10.36 -63.06 7.13
CA LYS A 58 -9.78 -63.41 5.82
C LYS A 58 -9.85 -64.91 5.53
N LEU A 59 -9.73 -65.75 6.57
CA LEU A 59 -9.84 -67.21 6.45
C LEU A 59 -11.29 -67.65 6.28
N ILE A 60 -12.23 -66.99 6.97
CA ILE A 60 -13.67 -67.20 6.78
C ILE A 60 -14.08 -66.84 5.34
N ILE A 61 -13.61 -65.72 4.79
CA ILE A 61 -13.91 -65.28 3.41
C ILE A 61 -13.41 -66.28 2.35
N LYS A 62 -12.25 -66.92 2.56
CA LYS A 62 -11.70 -67.92 1.64
C LYS A 62 -12.38 -69.29 1.71
N THR A 63 -13.17 -69.55 2.76
CA THR A 63 -13.81 -70.84 2.99
C THR A 63 -15.23 -70.83 2.40
N PRO A 64 -15.67 -71.89 1.68
CA PRO A 64 -17.05 -71.96 1.19
C PRO A 64 -18.03 -72.02 2.36
N PHE A 65 -19.19 -71.37 2.22
CA PHE A 65 -20.23 -71.35 3.25
C PHE A 65 -20.68 -72.76 3.63
N ARG A 66 -20.60 -73.07 4.92
CA ARG A 66 -21.15 -74.28 5.55
C ARG A 66 -21.82 -73.88 6.86
N LYS A 67 -22.81 -74.68 7.30
CA LYS A 67 -23.46 -74.50 8.59
C LYS A 67 -22.49 -74.71 9.76
N GLU A 68 -21.45 -75.50 9.54
CA GLU A 68 -20.37 -75.76 10.46
C GLU A 68 -19.03 -75.56 9.74
N ILE A 69 -18.15 -74.74 10.32
CA ILE A 69 -16.84 -74.39 9.75
C ILE A 69 -15.79 -74.59 10.83
N GLU A 70 -14.72 -75.31 10.49
CA GLU A 70 -13.56 -75.49 11.34
C GLU A 70 -12.36 -74.79 10.70
N LEU A 71 -11.74 -73.86 11.41
CA LEU A 71 -10.58 -73.10 10.94
C LEU A 71 -9.39 -73.35 11.87
N LEU A 72 -8.24 -73.66 11.28
CA LEU A 72 -6.96 -73.68 11.99
C LEU A 72 -6.30 -72.31 11.83
N VAL A 73 -6.06 -71.63 12.95
CA VAL A 73 -5.46 -70.30 12.96
C VAL A 73 -4.16 -70.35 13.77
N ASN A 74 -3.08 -69.86 13.16
CA ASN A 74 -1.81 -69.68 13.85
C ASN A 74 -1.84 -68.34 14.58
N VAL A 75 -1.63 -68.34 15.90
CA VAL A 75 -1.66 -67.13 16.71
C VAL A 75 -0.26 -66.51 16.78
N PRO A 76 -0.09 -65.22 16.41
CA PRO A 76 1.20 -64.54 16.53
C PRO A 76 1.76 -64.57 17.95
N ASN A 77 3.09 -64.61 18.09
CA ASN A 77 3.77 -64.66 19.40
C ASN A 77 3.53 -63.41 20.27
N ASP A 78 3.18 -62.28 19.66
CA ASP A 78 2.92 -61.00 20.34
C ASP A 78 1.47 -60.81 20.79
N PHE A 79 0.68 -61.89 20.84
CA PHE A 79 -0.74 -61.81 21.18
C PHE A 79 -0.96 -61.59 22.68
N SER A 80 -1.83 -60.64 23.05
CA SER A 80 -2.03 -60.17 24.44
C SER A 80 -2.50 -61.24 25.44
N ASN A 81 -2.94 -62.41 24.98
CA ASN A 81 -3.31 -63.53 25.84
C ASN A 81 -2.24 -64.64 25.76
N GLN A 82 -1.42 -64.75 26.81
CA GLN A 82 -0.29 -65.70 26.91
C GLN A 82 -0.70 -67.17 26.82
N THR A 83 -1.98 -67.52 27.03
CA THR A 83 -2.47 -68.90 26.94
C THR A 83 -2.51 -69.44 25.51
N ILE A 84 -2.56 -68.56 24.51
CA ILE A 84 -2.80 -68.89 23.09
C ILE A 84 -1.72 -68.34 22.16
N ALA A 85 -0.87 -67.44 22.64
CA ALA A 85 0.23 -66.85 21.88
C ALA A 85 1.19 -67.93 21.37
N GLY A 86 1.50 -67.90 20.06
CA GLY A 86 2.42 -68.84 19.41
C GLY A 86 1.90 -70.27 19.19
N LYS A 87 0.62 -70.55 19.48
CA LYS A 87 0.02 -71.88 19.31
C LYS A 87 -0.96 -71.95 18.14
N LEU A 88 -1.11 -73.15 17.58
CA LEU A 88 -2.14 -73.47 16.59
C LEU A 88 -3.48 -73.73 17.30
N VAL A 89 -4.51 -72.99 16.89
CA VAL A 89 -5.82 -73.03 17.52
C VAL A 89 -6.88 -73.46 16.52
N LYS A 90 -7.82 -74.31 16.95
CA LYS A 90 -8.98 -74.70 16.14
C LYS A 90 -10.20 -73.88 16.54
N ILE A 91 -10.70 -73.06 15.62
CA ILE A 91 -11.93 -72.29 15.79
C ILE A 91 -13.06 -73.02 15.08
N VAL A 92 -14.11 -73.36 15.82
CA VAL A 92 -15.30 -74.03 15.30
C VAL A 92 -16.46 -73.04 15.32
N LEU A 93 -17.04 -72.78 14.15
CA LEU A 93 -18.28 -72.01 14.00
C LEU A 93 -19.42 -72.97 13.71
N THR A 94 -20.49 -72.94 14.50
CA THR A 94 -21.74 -73.69 14.23
C THR A 94 -22.92 -72.76 14.01
N ASN A 95 -23.95 -73.20 13.28
CA ASN A 95 -25.17 -72.44 12.96
C ASN A 95 -24.97 -71.14 12.17
N VAL A 96 -23.99 -71.08 11.27
CA VAL A 96 -23.67 -69.85 10.53
C VAL A 96 -24.82 -69.39 9.62
N LYS A 97 -25.25 -68.13 9.75
CA LYS A 97 -26.22 -67.45 8.87
C LYS A 97 -25.66 -66.13 8.33
N ILE A 98 -25.94 -65.82 7.06
CA ILE A 98 -25.57 -64.54 6.44
C ILE A 98 -26.76 -63.59 6.53
N ILE A 99 -26.56 -62.42 7.15
CA ILE A 99 -27.51 -61.32 7.18
C ILE A 99 -27.02 -60.29 6.14
N ASN A 100 -27.83 -60.02 5.11
CA ASN A 100 -27.43 -59.18 3.98
C ASN A 100 -27.37 -57.70 4.39
N TYR A 101 -26.19 -57.08 4.29
CA TYR A 101 -25.94 -55.67 4.65
C TYR A 101 -26.07 -54.80 3.38
N ASP A 102 -27.08 -53.94 3.32
CA ASP A 102 -27.45 -53.19 2.10
C ASP A 102 -26.46 -52.05 1.81
N ALA A 103 -25.82 -52.06 0.63
CA ALA A 103 -24.78 -51.11 0.23
C ALA A 103 -25.22 -49.64 0.24
N ARG A 104 -26.53 -49.39 0.12
CA ARG A 104 -27.14 -48.04 0.17
C ARG A 104 -26.93 -47.34 1.51
N ASN A 105 -26.88 -48.09 2.60
CA ASN A 105 -26.69 -47.50 3.94
C ASN A 105 -25.27 -46.95 4.14
N LEU A 106 -24.28 -47.57 3.50
CA LEU A 106 -22.89 -47.10 3.55
C LEU A 106 -22.71 -45.80 2.75
N GLU A 107 -23.34 -45.70 1.58
CA GLU A 107 -23.31 -44.50 0.74
C GLU A 107 -24.04 -43.32 1.43
N LEU A 108 -25.17 -43.60 2.06
CA LEU A 108 -25.92 -42.60 2.84
C LEU A 108 -25.10 -42.05 4.02
N LEU A 109 -24.32 -42.90 4.68
CA LEU A 109 -23.45 -42.47 5.79
C LEU A 109 -22.34 -41.55 5.28
N LYS A 110 -21.67 -41.91 4.18
CA LYS A 110 -20.62 -41.09 3.55
C LYS A 110 -21.15 -39.73 3.08
N LEU A 111 -22.34 -39.69 2.50
CA LEU A 111 -22.99 -38.45 2.07
C LEU A 111 -23.32 -37.53 3.25
N LYS A 112 -23.78 -38.10 4.38
CA LYS A 112 -24.04 -37.32 5.61
C LYS A 112 -22.77 -36.75 6.21
N GLU A 113 -21.69 -37.54 6.26
CA GLU A 113 -20.38 -37.07 6.73
C GLU A 113 -19.86 -35.93 5.84
N ARG A 114 -19.97 -36.10 4.51
CA ARG A 114 -19.57 -35.05 3.56
C ARG A 114 -20.39 -33.77 3.68
N ASN A 115 -21.71 -33.88 3.89
CA ASN A 115 -22.57 -32.72 4.11
C ASN A 115 -22.19 -32.00 5.41
N ALA A 116 -21.90 -32.73 6.49
CA ALA A 116 -21.46 -32.14 7.75
C ALA A 116 -20.11 -31.41 7.62
N GLU A 117 -19.19 -31.92 6.81
CA GLU A 117 -17.93 -31.21 6.48
C GLU A 117 -18.18 -29.93 5.67
N LEU A 118 -19.05 -30.01 4.66
CA LEU A 118 -19.38 -28.87 3.81
C LEU A 118 -20.09 -27.76 4.60
N GLU A 119 -21.01 -28.12 5.49
CA GLU A 119 -21.70 -27.15 6.38
C GLU A 119 -20.69 -26.39 7.24
N LYS A 120 -19.68 -27.08 7.81
CA LYS A 120 -18.60 -26.42 8.57
C LYS A 120 -17.78 -25.47 7.69
N ALA A 121 -17.44 -25.89 6.48
CA ALA A 121 -16.67 -25.07 5.54
C ALA A 121 -17.44 -23.83 5.08
N VAL A 122 -18.76 -23.95 4.86
CA VAL A 122 -19.63 -22.81 4.51
C VAL A 122 -19.65 -21.79 5.64
N VAL A 123 -19.84 -22.22 6.89
CA VAL A 123 -19.84 -21.31 8.04
C VAL A 123 -18.49 -20.59 8.20
N GLU A 124 -17.38 -21.31 7.99
CA GLU A 124 -16.05 -20.69 8.03
C GLU A 124 -15.87 -19.65 6.92
N LEU A 125 -16.27 -19.96 5.69
CA LEU A 125 -16.19 -19.04 4.56
C LEU A 125 -17.09 -17.81 4.74
N GLU A 126 -18.31 -17.98 5.24
CA GLU A 126 -19.22 -16.88 5.56
C GLU A 126 -18.61 -15.93 6.61
N SER A 127 -17.95 -16.48 7.63
CA SER A 127 -17.25 -15.65 8.62
C SER A 127 -16.08 -14.85 8.02
N LYS A 128 -15.32 -15.47 7.10
CA LYS A 128 -14.22 -14.81 6.38
C LYS A 128 -14.73 -13.72 5.46
N ILE A 129 -15.83 -13.95 4.75
CA ILE A 129 -16.47 -12.94 3.88
C ILE A 129 -16.89 -11.73 4.71
N LYS A 130 -17.61 -11.94 5.82
CA LYS A 130 -18.02 -10.84 6.71
C LYS A 130 -16.83 -10.04 7.25
N LEU A 131 -15.76 -10.73 7.66
CA LEU A 131 -14.54 -10.06 8.12
C LEU A 131 -13.89 -9.23 7.00
N ASN A 132 -13.79 -9.80 5.80
CA ASN A 132 -13.21 -9.11 4.64
C ASN A 132 -14.04 -7.90 4.21
N GLU A 133 -15.38 -7.99 4.24
CA GLU A 133 -16.28 -6.87 3.96
C GLU A 133 -16.06 -5.73 4.96
N ALA A 134 -15.97 -6.05 6.26
CA ALA A 134 -15.69 -5.05 7.30
C ALA A 134 -14.34 -4.35 7.09
N ILE A 135 -13.28 -5.13 6.80
CA ILE A 135 -11.95 -4.60 6.49
C ILE A 135 -11.98 -3.72 5.23
N PHE A 136 -12.71 -4.14 4.20
CA PHE A 136 -12.82 -3.38 2.96
C PHE A 136 -13.49 -2.03 3.20
N VAL A 137 -14.60 -1.99 3.95
CA VAL A 137 -15.29 -0.76 4.32
C VAL A 137 -14.38 0.17 5.12
N GLU A 138 -13.64 -0.36 6.09
CA GLU A 138 -12.71 0.43 6.89
C GLU A 138 -11.56 1.00 6.04
N LYS A 139 -10.94 0.17 5.18
CA LYS A 139 -9.90 0.62 4.26
C LYS A 139 -10.41 1.66 3.27
N ALA A 140 -11.61 1.46 2.72
CA ALA A 140 -12.24 2.43 1.82
C ALA A 140 -12.44 3.78 2.52
N LYS A 141 -12.89 3.77 3.79
CA LYS A 141 -13.03 4.97 4.62
C LYS A 141 -11.67 5.65 4.88
N GLN A 142 -10.64 4.88 5.24
CA GLN A 142 -9.30 5.41 5.45
C GLN A 142 -8.72 6.05 4.18
N ILE A 143 -8.90 5.40 3.02
CA ILE A 143 -8.46 5.95 1.73
C ILE A 143 -9.21 7.25 1.41
N ALA A 144 -10.52 7.30 1.64
CA ALA A 144 -11.32 8.51 1.42
C ALA A 144 -10.84 9.66 2.31
N GLN A 145 -10.60 9.40 3.60
CA GLN A 145 -10.06 10.39 4.54
C GLN A 145 -8.67 10.87 4.12
N MET A 146 -7.76 9.95 3.80
CA MET A 146 -6.41 10.31 3.33
C MET A 146 -6.45 11.11 2.02
N ALA A 147 -7.35 10.78 1.09
CA ALA A 147 -7.53 11.52 -0.14
C ALA A 147 -8.05 12.93 0.13
N GLU A 148 -9.04 13.08 1.01
CA GLU A 148 -9.59 14.38 1.41
C GLU A 148 -8.54 15.26 2.10
N GLU A 149 -7.76 14.70 3.03
CA GLU A 149 -6.65 15.41 3.67
C GLU A 149 -5.59 15.88 2.67
N LYS A 150 -5.21 15.02 1.70
CA LYS A 150 -4.27 15.38 0.64
C LYS A 150 -4.81 16.51 -0.23
N ILE A 151 -6.07 16.39 -0.67
CA ILE A 151 -6.73 17.43 -1.47
C ILE A 151 -6.80 18.75 -0.70
N SER A 152 -7.13 18.71 0.59
CA SER A 152 -7.19 19.91 1.42
C SER A 152 -5.82 20.58 1.56
N LYS A 153 -4.76 19.80 1.82
CA LYS A 153 -3.39 20.31 1.90
C LYS A 153 -2.91 20.90 0.58
N GLU A 154 -3.18 20.23 -0.54
CA GLU A 154 -2.83 20.75 -1.86
C GLU A 154 -3.57 22.05 -2.18
N LYS A 155 -4.86 22.14 -1.85
CA LYS A 155 -5.64 23.38 -2.01
C LYS A 155 -5.06 24.53 -1.19
N GLU A 156 -4.70 24.29 0.07
CA GLU A 156 -4.10 25.30 0.94
C GLU A 156 -2.75 25.78 0.38
N LEU A 157 -1.90 24.85 -0.05
CA LEU A 157 -0.62 25.18 -0.69
C LEU A 157 -0.80 26.00 -1.96
N LEU A 158 -1.75 25.61 -2.83
CA LEU A 158 -2.06 26.35 -4.05
C LEU A 158 -2.62 27.75 -3.74
N PHE A 159 -3.44 27.87 -2.70
CA PHE A 159 -4.00 29.15 -2.28
C PHE A 159 -2.90 30.10 -1.78
N GLU A 160 -2.03 29.64 -0.89
CA GLU A 160 -0.91 30.44 -0.38
C GLU A 160 0.07 30.81 -1.49
N LYS A 161 0.38 29.86 -2.38
CA LYS A 161 1.21 30.13 -3.57
C LYS A 161 0.57 31.19 -4.46
N SER A 162 -0.71 31.05 -4.80
CA SER A 162 -1.42 32.02 -5.65
C SER A 162 -1.50 33.39 -4.99
N LYS A 163 -1.70 33.45 -3.67
CA LYS A 163 -1.72 34.71 -2.91
C LYS A 163 -0.37 35.41 -2.96
N LYS A 164 0.74 34.67 -2.79
CA LYS A 164 2.09 35.20 -2.91
C LYS A 164 2.37 35.71 -4.34
N GLU A 165 2.06 34.90 -5.36
CA GLU A 165 2.22 35.29 -6.77
C GLU A 165 1.41 36.54 -7.12
N LYS A 166 0.16 36.65 -6.67
CA LYS A 166 -0.66 37.85 -6.87
C LYS A 166 -0.07 39.08 -6.19
N SER A 167 0.46 38.91 -4.99
CA SER A 167 1.13 40.01 -4.27
C SER A 167 2.39 40.47 -5.01
N GLU A 168 3.22 39.53 -5.49
CA GLU A 168 4.42 39.83 -6.27
C GLU A 168 4.06 40.54 -7.57
N ILE A 169 3.10 40.01 -8.34
CA ILE A 169 2.62 40.65 -9.57
C ILE A 169 2.13 42.07 -9.29
N LYS A 170 1.38 42.29 -8.21
CA LYS A 170 0.88 43.62 -7.84
C LYS A 170 2.03 44.57 -7.50
N SER A 171 3.02 44.13 -6.72
CA SER A 171 4.17 44.95 -6.35
C SER A 171 4.99 45.38 -7.57
N TYR A 172 5.07 44.54 -8.61
CA TYR A 172 5.90 44.81 -9.80
C TYR A 172 5.09 45.13 -11.07
N ALA A 173 3.78 45.37 -10.95
CA ALA A 173 2.90 45.61 -12.10
C ALA A 173 3.32 46.84 -12.92
N LEU A 174 3.87 47.86 -12.25
CA LEU A 174 4.30 49.11 -12.89
C LEU A 174 5.74 49.07 -13.43
N GLN A 175 6.46 47.95 -13.30
CA GLN A 175 7.87 47.86 -13.67
C GLN A 175 8.13 48.35 -15.11
N GLY A 176 7.43 47.82 -16.10
CA GLY A 176 7.64 48.21 -17.50
C GLY A 176 7.28 49.67 -17.78
N PHE A 177 6.20 50.16 -17.15
CA PHE A 177 5.84 51.58 -17.25
C PHE A 177 6.94 52.49 -16.68
N LEU A 178 7.52 52.12 -15.53
CA LEU A 178 8.58 52.90 -14.87
C LEU A 178 9.90 52.88 -15.65
N GLU A 179 10.22 51.76 -16.30
CA GLU A 179 11.38 51.63 -17.19
C GLU A 179 11.29 52.57 -18.40
N ASP A 180 10.10 52.75 -18.97
CA ASP A 180 9.87 53.72 -20.04
C ASP A 180 9.77 55.16 -19.51
N PHE A 181 9.19 55.36 -18.33
CA PHE A 181 8.96 56.66 -17.71
C PHE A 181 10.25 57.34 -17.22
N ILE A 182 11.25 56.59 -16.76
CA ILE A 182 12.47 57.15 -16.18
C ILE A 182 13.28 57.98 -17.21
N ASN A 183 13.17 57.65 -18.50
CA ASN A 183 13.86 58.37 -19.59
C ASN A 183 13.33 59.80 -19.79
N PRO A 184 12.02 60.02 -20.07
CA PRO A 184 11.47 61.37 -20.17
C PRO A 184 11.55 62.13 -18.83
N PHE A 185 11.44 61.45 -17.69
CA PHE A 185 11.62 62.07 -16.38
C PHE A 185 13.05 62.63 -16.20
N ASN A 186 14.08 61.86 -16.55
CA ASN A 186 15.47 62.34 -16.55
C ASN A 186 15.67 63.52 -17.51
N ASN A 187 15.10 63.46 -18.71
CA ASN A 187 15.18 64.59 -19.65
C ASN A 187 14.51 65.85 -19.09
N PHE A 188 13.41 65.70 -18.36
CA PHE A 188 12.71 66.81 -17.71
C PHE A 188 13.56 67.42 -16.58
N ILE A 189 14.23 66.60 -15.77
CA ILE A 189 15.20 67.07 -14.77
C ILE A 189 16.35 67.82 -15.44
N MET A 190 16.93 67.27 -16.52
CA MET A 190 18.01 67.94 -17.25
C MET A 190 17.58 69.30 -17.80
N ALA A 191 16.38 69.40 -18.35
CA ALA A 191 15.82 70.66 -18.83
C ALA A 191 15.61 71.66 -17.69
N GLN A 192 15.12 71.20 -16.54
CA GLN A 192 14.91 72.02 -15.35
C GLN A 192 16.24 72.53 -14.78
N GLN A 193 17.27 71.68 -14.66
CA GLN A 193 18.62 72.07 -14.25
C GLN A 193 19.24 73.07 -15.24
N GLY A 194 19.01 72.90 -16.54
CA GLY A 194 19.44 73.86 -17.56
C GLY A 194 18.79 75.23 -17.39
N ALA A 195 17.50 75.28 -17.03
CA ALA A 195 16.77 76.51 -16.77
C ALA A 195 17.20 77.19 -15.46
N GLU A 196 17.52 76.43 -14.40
CA GLU A 196 18.06 76.98 -13.15
C GLU A 196 19.40 77.68 -13.33
N ASN A 197 20.26 77.13 -14.19
CA ASN A 197 21.59 77.67 -14.49
C ASN A 197 21.59 78.74 -15.62
N SER A 198 20.41 79.22 -16.04
CA SER A 198 20.29 80.24 -17.09
C SER A 198 20.54 81.65 -16.55
N ASP A 199 21.18 82.49 -17.37
CA ASP A 199 21.35 83.93 -17.10
C ASP A 199 20.03 84.73 -17.21
N ASN A 200 18.94 84.10 -17.67
CA ASN A 200 17.64 84.74 -17.80
C ASN A 200 16.78 84.53 -16.54
N ASP A 201 16.52 85.63 -15.82
CA ASP A 201 15.74 85.63 -14.58
C ASP A 201 14.31 85.06 -14.73
N GLN A 202 13.66 85.25 -15.88
CA GLN A 202 12.32 84.68 -16.12
C GLN A 202 12.38 83.17 -16.22
N LEU A 203 13.38 82.62 -16.91
CA LEU A 203 13.61 81.17 -17.03
C LEU A 203 13.89 80.55 -15.66
N ARG A 204 14.70 81.21 -14.82
CA ARG A 204 14.98 80.76 -13.45
C ARG A 204 13.72 80.74 -12.59
N ASN A 205 12.82 81.71 -12.73
CA ASN A 205 11.53 81.71 -12.05
C ASN A 205 10.62 80.55 -12.50
N TYR A 206 10.59 80.22 -13.79
CA TYR A 206 9.86 79.04 -14.28
C TYR A 206 10.47 77.73 -13.75
N ALA A 207 11.80 77.66 -13.61
CA ALA A 207 12.49 76.49 -13.09
C ALA A 207 12.06 76.13 -11.65
N ILE A 208 11.75 77.12 -10.82
CA ILE A 208 11.17 76.92 -9.48
C ILE A 208 9.81 76.21 -9.58
N GLY A 209 8.96 76.66 -10.52
CA GLY A 209 7.67 76.02 -10.78
C GLY A 209 7.81 74.57 -11.27
N PHE A 210 8.77 74.30 -12.15
CA PHE A 210 9.06 72.93 -12.59
C PHE A 210 9.59 72.04 -11.47
N ASN A 211 10.38 72.58 -10.54
CA ASN A 211 10.85 71.84 -9.37
C ASN A 211 9.69 71.36 -8.49
N ILE A 212 8.64 72.18 -8.33
CA ILE A 212 7.40 71.77 -7.62
C ILE A 212 6.72 70.59 -8.33
N VAL A 213 6.63 70.63 -9.66
CA VAL A 213 6.03 69.53 -10.45
C VAL A 213 6.88 68.26 -10.37
N ILE A 214 8.21 68.37 -10.44
CA ILE A 214 9.13 67.24 -10.24
C ILE A 214 8.87 66.62 -8.87
N LYS A 215 8.81 67.43 -7.81
CA LYS A 215 8.54 66.93 -6.46
C LYS A 215 7.20 66.18 -6.39
N GLN A 216 6.14 66.72 -6.99
CA GLN A 216 4.84 66.04 -7.04
C GLN A 216 4.91 64.70 -7.80
N MET A 217 5.70 64.62 -8.88
CA MET A 217 5.93 63.36 -9.58
C MET A 217 6.66 62.35 -8.68
N VAL A 218 7.67 62.79 -7.92
CA VAL A 218 8.39 61.95 -6.96
C VAL A 218 7.44 61.44 -5.86
N ASP A 219 6.64 62.33 -5.28
CA ASP A 219 5.65 61.98 -4.25
C ASP A 219 4.67 60.89 -4.77
N VAL A 220 4.28 60.97 -6.05
CA VAL A 220 3.43 59.96 -6.70
C VAL A 220 4.17 58.63 -6.87
N LEU A 221 5.45 58.64 -7.26
CA LEU A 221 6.25 57.42 -7.35
C LEU A 221 6.35 56.74 -5.97
N GLU A 222 6.67 57.50 -4.92
CA GLU A 222 6.80 56.98 -3.55
C GLU A 222 5.48 56.37 -3.05
N SER A 223 4.34 57.02 -3.36
CA SER A 223 3.01 56.48 -3.01
C SER A 223 2.68 55.14 -3.68
N ASN A 224 3.39 54.78 -4.76
CA ASN A 224 3.26 53.53 -5.49
C ASN A 224 4.44 52.57 -5.24
N ASN A 225 5.15 52.73 -4.12
CA ASN A 225 6.31 51.91 -3.74
C ASN A 225 7.46 51.95 -4.76
N ALA A 226 7.58 53.04 -5.52
CA ALA A 226 8.68 53.30 -6.43
C ALA A 226 9.53 54.44 -5.89
N GLU A 227 10.83 54.22 -5.77
CA GLU A 227 11.77 55.19 -5.22
C GLU A 227 12.84 55.52 -6.26
N LEU A 228 13.19 56.80 -6.37
CA LEU A 228 14.30 57.23 -7.20
C LEU A 228 15.63 56.88 -6.54
N ILE A 229 16.57 56.39 -7.34
CA ILE A 229 17.96 56.21 -6.93
C ILE A 229 18.71 57.47 -7.33
N ILE A 230 19.04 58.29 -6.33
CA ILE A 230 19.77 59.54 -6.47
C ILE A 230 21.07 59.44 -5.68
N PRO A 231 22.18 58.99 -6.32
CA PRO A 231 23.46 58.89 -5.64
C PRO A 231 23.97 60.25 -5.20
N SER A 232 24.66 60.30 -4.05
CA SER A 232 25.29 61.52 -3.57
C SER A 232 26.62 61.76 -4.28
N LEU A 233 26.98 63.02 -4.49
CA LEU A 233 28.31 63.36 -5.00
C LEU A 233 29.36 63.08 -3.91
N ASN A 234 30.55 62.68 -4.33
CA ASN A 234 31.70 62.35 -3.47
C ASN A 234 31.48 61.17 -2.53
N THR A 235 30.49 60.30 -2.78
CA THR A 235 30.34 59.02 -2.09
C THR A 235 30.90 57.87 -2.91
N GLU A 236 31.22 56.75 -2.25
CA GLU A 236 31.67 55.53 -2.92
C GLU A 236 30.59 54.98 -3.86
N PHE A 237 31.03 54.47 -5.00
CA PHE A 237 30.18 53.82 -5.99
C PHE A 237 29.56 52.51 -5.45
N ASP A 238 28.25 52.33 -5.63
CA ASP A 238 27.54 51.09 -5.28
C ASP A 238 27.11 50.31 -6.54
N PRO A 239 27.76 49.16 -6.85
CA PRO A 239 27.43 48.35 -8.03
C PRO A 239 26.00 47.78 -8.05
N ASN A 240 25.32 47.71 -6.90
CA ASN A 240 23.97 47.12 -6.83
C ASN A 240 22.90 48.06 -7.38
N THR A 241 23.12 49.37 -7.25
CA THR A 241 22.12 50.41 -7.56
C THR A 241 22.58 51.39 -8.64
N GLN A 242 23.87 51.36 -9.00
CA GLN A 242 24.51 52.34 -9.87
C GLN A 242 25.27 51.68 -11.01
N GLN A 243 25.36 52.38 -12.13
CA GLN A 243 26.11 51.99 -13.31
C GLN A 243 27.10 53.10 -13.68
N VAL A 244 28.37 52.74 -13.82
CA VAL A 244 29.39 53.65 -14.32
C VAL A 244 29.22 53.84 -15.81
N VAL A 245 29.06 55.09 -16.26
CA VAL A 245 29.00 55.44 -17.69
C VAL A 245 30.27 56.09 -18.18
N ASP A 246 31.07 56.69 -17.29
CA ASP A 246 32.35 57.30 -17.62
C ASP A 246 33.27 57.32 -16.40
N VAL A 247 34.58 57.44 -16.61
CA VAL A 247 35.60 57.50 -15.57
C VAL A 247 36.51 58.70 -15.81
N VAL A 248 36.58 59.61 -14.85
CA VAL A 248 37.42 60.81 -14.91
C VAL A 248 38.68 60.60 -14.13
N GLU A 249 39.81 60.87 -14.76
CA GLU A 249 41.11 60.79 -14.09
C GLU A 249 41.38 62.02 -13.22
N THR A 250 41.87 61.80 -12.00
CA THR A 250 42.26 62.88 -11.07
C THR A 250 43.70 62.71 -10.58
N THR A 251 44.42 63.84 -10.49
CA THR A 251 45.75 63.95 -9.90
C THR A 251 45.72 64.52 -8.48
N ASN A 252 44.54 64.93 -7.99
CA ASN A 252 44.39 65.49 -6.66
C ASN A 252 44.53 64.39 -5.59
N GLU A 253 45.46 64.57 -4.66
CA GLU A 253 45.76 63.55 -3.65
C GLU A 253 44.61 63.34 -2.65
N ASN A 254 43.77 64.37 -2.46
CA ASN A 254 42.63 64.35 -1.55
C ASN A 254 41.40 63.61 -2.11
N ASP A 255 41.39 63.29 -3.41
CA ASP A 255 40.28 62.59 -4.03
C ASP A 255 40.36 61.08 -3.73
N ILE A 256 39.29 60.53 -3.16
CA ILE A 256 39.16 59.09 -2.91
C ILE A 256 38.79 58.42 -4.23
N ASN A 257 39.49 57.34 -4.57
CA ASN A 257 39.30 56.58 -5.82
C ASN A 257 37.92 55.89 -5.86
N ASN A 258 37.31 55.76 -7.05
CA ASN A 258 35.98 55.17 -7.27
C ASN A 258 34.82 55.93 -6.61
N ASN A 259 35.00 57.20 -6.27
CA ASN A 259 33.91 58.05 -5.80
C ASN A 259 33.15 58.67 -6.97
N ILE A 260 31.87 58.93 -6.73
CA ILE A 260 30.96 59.54 -7.69
C ILE A 260 31.29 61.01 -7.85
N VAL A 261 31.70 61.40 -9.05
CA VAL A 261 32.01 62.80 -9.42
C VAL A 261 30.78 63.50 -9.98
N LYS A 262 29.94 62.76 -10.71
CA LYS A 262 28.73 63.31 -11.34
C LYS A 262 27.67 62.24 -11.48
N VAL A 263 26.41 62.62 -11.22
CA VAL A 263 25.24 61.81 -11.57
C VAL A 263 24.72 62.28 -12.92
N VAL A 264 24.65 61.37 -13.89
CA VAL A 264 24.21 61.66 -15.27
C VAL A 264 22.71 61.43 -15.42
N ARG A 265 22.21 60.33 -14.87
CA ARG A 265 20.78 59.97 -14.87
C ARG A 265 20.43 59.32 -13.55
N TYR A 266 19.25 59.64 -13.02
CA TYR A 266 18.69 58.97 -11.86
C TYR A 266 18.17 57.59 -12.25
N GLY A 267 18.31 56.66 -11.31
CA GLY A 267 17.73 55.32 -11.41
C GLY A 267 16.37 55.25 -10.73
N ILE A 268 15.73 54.10 -10.81
CA ILE A 268 14.49 53.82 -10.09
C ILE A 268 14.47 52.38 -9.58
N LYS A 269 14.01 52.21 -8.34
CA LYS A 269 13.76 50.91 -7.73
C LYS A 269 12.30 50.80 -7.31
N VAL A 270 11.76 49.59 -7.35
CA VAL A 270 10.40 49.27 -6.89
C VAL A 270 10.52 48.25 -5.78
N ALA A 271 10.02 48.60 -4.58
CA ALA A 271 10.32 47.86 -3.37
C ALA A 271 11.84 47.58 -3.24
N ASP A 272 12.24 46.31 -3.24
CA ASP A 272 13.65 45.90 -3.08
C ASP A 272 14.38 45.69 -4.41
N ARG A 273 13.70 45.86 -5.55
CA ARG A 273 14.26 45.56 -6.88
C ARG A 273 14.62 46.82 -7.64
N VAL A 274 15.88 46.91 -8.07
CA VAL A 274 16.34 47.95 -9.01
C VAL A 274 15.79 47.65 -10.40
N ILE A 275 15.04 48.59 -10.98
CA ILE A 275 14.51 48.48 -12.35
C ILE A 275 15.50 49.09 -13.34
N THR A 276 15.97 50.29 -13.04
CA THR A 276 17.00 50.97 -13.83
C THR A 276 18.03 51.56 -12.87
N PRO A 277 19.33 51.22 -13.01
CA PRO A 277 20.36 51.76 -12.14
C PRO A 277 20.62 53.24 -12.44
N ALA A 278 21.11 53.98 -11.43
CA ALA A 278 21.54 55.36 -11.64
C ALA A 278 22.85 55.39 -12.44
N SER A 279 22.92 56.23 -13.47
CA SER A 279 24.12 56.38 -14.28
C SER A 279 25.04 57.42 -13.67
N VAL A 280 26.28 57.04 -13.37
CA VAL A 280 27.25 57.89 -12.66
C VAL A 280 28.61 57.93 -13.38
N VAL A 281 29.32 59.02 -13.16
CA VAL A 281 30.73 59.19 -13.52
C VAL A 281 31.54 59.08 -12.24
N ILE A 282 32.54 58.21 -12.23
CA ILE A 282 33.43 58.03 -11.07
C ILE A 282 34.81 58.61 -11.34
N ASN A 283 35.58 58.86 -10.29
CA ASN A 283 36.98 59.23 -10.44
C ASN A 283 37.90 58.01 -10.42
N LYS A 284 39.04 58.15 -11.10
CA LYS A 284 40.17 57.23 -10.99
C LYS A 284 41.44 58.02 -10.70
N LYS A 285 42.13 57.69 -9.62
CA LYS A 285 43.43 58.29 -9.31
C LYS A 285 44.48 57.74 -10.28
N ILE A 286 45.16 58.61 -11.02
CA ILE A 286 46.35 58.20 -11.78
C ILE A 286 47.54 58.25 -10.83
N SER A 287 48.19 57.10 -10.61
CA SER A 287 49.51 57.08 -9.99
C SER A 287 50.53 57.44 -11.07
N ASN A 288 51.19 58.60 -10.92
CA ASN A 288 52.40 58.93 -11.69
C ASN A 288 53.62 58.21 -11.09
#